data_AF-A0A6B4Z083-F1
#
_entry.id   AF-A0A6B4Z083-F1
#
_cell.length_a   1.000
_cell.length_b   1.000
_cell.length_c   1.000
_cell.angle_alpha   90.00
_cell.angle_beta   90.00
_cell.angle_gamma   90.00
#
_symmetry.space_group_name_H-M   'P 1'
#
loop_
_entity.id
_entity.type
_entity.pdbx_description
1 polymer ?
#
loop_
_entity_poly.entity_id
_entity_poly.type
_entity_poly.pdbx_seq_one_letter_code
_entity_poly.pdbx_strand_id
1 'polypeptide(L)'
;MKLNIEDIHIFDERVPQKFKDFIDLHKNDFNKDNSYIFKIIYKAESVLDEEEFDFEHLIYKNVTLKFKNDNKKSTALSIQLEKCRDILKENHIECYNLSIEGECIDKNNVTFILEEDNSNPSYSGRGKNDERITVVAVMPNKKFTTETISKFYNERMSEIFNKFYEFINMNTEIMCKILEIEYKDDINYIYREFCEQYRNWWVANENKHKELTDKLINRTKLVLGLDDKLK
;
A
#
# COMPACT_ATOMS: atom_id res chain seq x y z
N MET A 1 -15.33 4.41 12.89
CA MET A 1 -15.48 5.78 13.42
C MET A 1 -14.92 6.79 12.42
N LYS A 2 -15.53 7.96 12.28
CA LYS A 2 -15.14 8.97 11.28
C LYS A 2 -15.22 10.38 11.85
N LEU A 3 -14.19 11.19 11.63
CA LEU A 3 -14.16 12.62 11.94
C LEU A 3 -13.88 13.39 10.66
N ASN A 4 -14.68 14.41 10.36
CA ASN A 4 -14.41 15.36 9.29
C ASN A 4 -14.09 16.71 9.90
N ILE A 5 -12.96 17.30 9.51
CA ILE A 5 -12.62 18.68 9.83
C ILE A 5 -12.74 19.48 8.54
N GLU A 6 -13.67 20.44 8.55
CA GLU A 6 -13.89 21.35 7.43
C GLU A 6 -12.94 22.55 7.48
N ASP A 7 -12.68 23.12 6.30
CA ASP A 7 -11.89 24.34 6.09
C ASP A 7 -10.52 24.32 6.78
N ILE A 8 -9.83 23.17 6.69
CA ILE A 8 -8.49 22.99 7.24
C ILE A 8 -7.58 22.29 6.23
N HIS A 9 -6.34 22.76 6.16
CA HIS A 9 -5.32 22.13 5.34
C HIS A 9 -4.55 21.08 6.13
N ILE A 10 -4.14 20.00 5.47
CA ILE A 10 -3.47 18.87 6.14
C ILE A 10 -2.19 19.25 6.87
N PHE A 11 -1.51 20.34 6.47
CA PHE A 11 -0.27 20.80 7.12
C PHE A 11 -0.49 21.79 8.27
N ASP A 12 -1.74 22.13 8.58
CA ASP A 12 -2.08 23.00 9.70
C ASP A 12 -1.77 22.31 11.03
N GLU A 13 -1.08 23.01 11.94
CA GLU A 13 -0.68 22.48 13.26
C GLU A 13 -1.87 22.15 14.16
N ARG A 14 -3.06 22.69 13.88
CA ARG A 14 -4.30 22.40 14.62
C ARG A 14 -4.91 21.05 14.25
N VAL A 15 -4.50 20.43 13.14
CA VAL A 15 -5.05 19.14 12.68
C VAL A 15 -4.88 18.04 13.74
N PRO A 16 -3.67 17.77 14.29
CA PRO A 16 -3.50 16.81 15.38
C PRO A 16 -4.30 17.16 16.64
N GLN A 17 -4.40 18.45 16.99
CA GLN A 17 -5.13 18.86 18.19
C GLN A 17 -6.62 18.55 18.07
N LYS A 18 -7.25 18.89 16.93
CA LYS A 18 -8.65 18.56 16.68
C LYS A 18 -8.90 17.05 16.65
N PHE A 19 -7.94 16.27 16.16
CA PHE A 19 -8.01 14.82 16.22
C PHE A 19 -7.90 14.30 17.67
N LYS A 20 -7.01 14.87 18.48
CA LYS A 20 -6.88 14.56 19.92
C LYS A 20 -8.18 14.82 20.66
N ASP A 21 -8.79 15.98 20.48
CA ASP A 21 -10.05 16.33 21.14
C ASP A 21 -11.16 15.32 20.81
N PHE A 22 -11.20 14.85 19.56
CA PHE A 22 -12.14 13.82 19.13
C PHE A 22 -11.88 12.46 19.79
N ILE A 23 -10.63 12.01 19.82
CA ILE A 23 -10.25 10.74 20.44
C ILE A 23 -10.51 10.77 21.95
N ASP A 24 -10.15 11.86 22.63
CA ASP A 24 -10.36 11.99 24.07
C ASP A 24 -11.85 11.93 24.45
N LEU A 25 -12.72 12.47 23.57
CA LEU A 25 -14.19 12.40 23.71
C LEU A 25 -14.76 10.99 23.50
N HIS A 26 -14.16 10.21 22.59
CA HIS A 26 -14.67 8.89 22.17
C HIS A 26 -13.82 7.72 22.69
N LYS A 27 -12.85 7.97 23.58
CA LYS A 27 -11.88 6.94 24.03
C LYS A 27 -12.52 5.68 24.60
N ASN A 28 -13.71 5.80 25.18
CA ASN A 28 -14.45 4.68 25.78
C ASN A 28 -15.18 3.83 24.75
N ASP A 29 -15.29 4.30 23.50
CA ASP A 29 -15.92 3.56 22.40
C ASP A 29 -14.97 2.50 21.80
N PHE A 30 -13.68 2.61 22.10
CA PHE A 30 -12.66 1.68 21.60
C PHE A 30 -12.49 0.50 22.54
N ASN A 31 -12.63 -0.71 21.99
CA ASN A 31 -12.23 -1.93 22.68
C ASN A 31 -10.70 -2.07 22.66
N LYS A 32 -10.12 -2.30 23.83
CA LYS A 32 -8.67 -2.47 24.04
C LYS A 32 -8.13 -3.79 23.47
N ASP A 33 -8.99 -4.77 23.30
CA ASP A 33 -8.63 -6.08 22.73
C ASP A 33 -8.69 -6.07 21.19
N ASN A 34 -9.27 -5.00 20.61
CA ASN A 34 -9.36 -4.83 19.17
C ASN A 34 -8.21 -3.97 18.66
N SER A 35 -7.84 -4.25 17.42
CA SER A 35 -6.86 -3.47 16.67
C SER A 35 -7.57 -2.68 15.57
N TYR A 36 -6.99 -1.56 15.14
CA TYR A 36 -7.65 -0.66 14.19
C TYR A 36 -6.76 -0.29 13.00
N ILE A 37 -7.40 -0.02 11.87
CA ILE A 37 -6.83 0.69 10.72
C ILE A 37 -7.11 2.17 10.90
N PHE A 38 -6.07 2.98 10.76
CA PHE A 38 -6.17 4.43 10.81
C PHE A 38 -5.82 5.05 9.46
N LYS A 39 -6.68 5.95 9.01
CA LYS A 39 -6.55 6.59 7.72
C LYS A 39 -6.88 8.08 7.80
N ILE A 40 -6.02 8.90 7.19
CA ILE A 40 -6.23 10.34 7.01
C ILE A 40 -6.44 10.59 5.51
N ILE A 41 -7.54 11.24 5.14
CA ILE A 41 -7.82 11.67 3.76
C ILE A 41 -7.81 13.19 3.71
N TYR A 42 -7.16 13.77 2.71
CA TYR A 42 -7.11 15.22 2.52
C TYR A 42 -7.17 15.61 1.04
N LYS A 43 -7.38 16.90 0.75
CA LYS A 43 -7.39 17.43 -0.63
C LYS A 43 -6.00 17.46 -1.25
N ALA A 44 -5.80 16.69 -2.33
CA ALA A 44 -4.53 16.63 -3.05
C ALA A 44 -4.26 17.82 -3.97
N GLU A 45 -5.33 18.38 -4.56
CA GLU A 45 -5.26 19.35 -5.66
C GLU A 45 -4.74 20.73 -5.23
N SER A 46 -4.97 21.11 -3.98
CA SER A 46 -4.50 22.38 -3.41
C SER A 46 -3.32 22.13 -2.50
N VAL A 47 -2.16 21.76 -3.04
CA VAL A 47 -0.96 21.71 -2.23
C VAL A 47 0.24 22.22 -3.03
N LEU A 48 0.25 23.55 -3.17
CA LEU A 48 1.36 24.51 -3.15
C LEU A 48 1.20 25.60 -4.24
N ASP A 49 0.12 26.38 -4.22
CA ASP A 49 0.27 27.79 -4.60
C ASP A 49 0.62 28.55 -3.32
N GLU A 50 1.85 29.05 -3.25
CA GLU A 50 2.36 29.83 -2.11
C GLU A 50 1.53 31.11 -1.85
N GLU A 51 0.69 31.51 -2.80
CA GLU A 51 -0.11 32.73 -2.74
C GLU A 51 -1.46 32.56 -2.02
N GLU A 52 -2.01 31.34 -1.90
CA GLU A 52 -3.36 31.12 -1.35
C GLU A 52 -3.38 30.74 0.15
N PHE A 53 -2.24 30.47 0.78
CA PHE A 53 -2.20 29.93 2.14
C PHE A 53 -1.45 30.82 3.13
N ASP A 54 -2.02 31.04 4.31
CA ASP A 54 -1.29 31.66 5.41
C ASP A 54 -0.29 30.65 6.00
N PHE A 55 0.97 30.77 5.58
CA PHE A 55 2.05 29.87 5.94
C PHE A 55 2.55 30.05 7.38
N GLU A 56 2.04 30.99 8.18
CA GLU A 56 2.60 31.25 9.52
C GLU A 56 2.47 30.09 10.51
N HIS A 57 1.57 29.12 10.30
CA HIS A 57 1.26 28.04 11.25
C HIS A 57 1.31 26.61 10.66
N LEU A 58 2.15 26.37 9.64
CA LEU A 58 2.26 25.07 8.99
C LEU A 58 3.46 24.26 9.51
N ILE A 59 3.23 22.97 9.79
CA ILE A 59 4.29 21.98 10.07
C ILE A 59 5.35 21.99 8.96
N TYR A 60 4.92 22.30 7.73
CA TYR A 60 5.76 22.39 6.54
C TYR A 60 6.98 23.32 6.72
N LYS A 61 6.89 24.41 7.50
CA LYS A 61 8.04 25.31 7.73
C LYS A 61 9.14 24.67 8.56
N ASN A 62 8.77 23.81 9.51
CA ASN A 62 9.68 23.21 10.49
C ASN A 62 10.19 21.82 10.07
N VAL A 63 9.83 21.35 8.87
CA VAL A 63 10.30 20.07 8.34
C VAL A 63 11.80 20.15 8.06
N THR A 64 12.56 19.35 8.80
CA THR A 64 13.99 19.11 8.53
C THR A 64 14.11 17.83 7.71
N LEU A 65 14.76 17.91 6.55
CA LEU A 65 15.00 16.74 5.70
C LEU A 65 16.19 15.95 6.24
N LYS A 66 16.03 14.63 6.36
CA LYS A 66 17.11 13.75 6.84
C LYS A 66 18.10 13.45 5.72
N PHE A 67 17.60 13.33 4.49
CA PHE A 67 18.42 13.07 3.30
C PHE A 67 18.17 14.11 2.21
N LYS A 68 19.19 14.32 1.36
CA LYS A 68 19.16 15.31 0.27
C LYS A 68 18.05 15.06 -0.75
N ASN A 69 17.63 13.81 -0.92
CA ASN A 69 16.61 13.42 -1.89
C ASN A 69 15.21 13.29 -1.27
N ASP A 70 15.05 13.61 0.01
CA ASP A 70 13.74 13.53 0.67
C ASP A 70 12.80 14.59 0.11
N ASN A 71 11.56 14.18 -0.16
CA ASN A 71 10.52 15.11 -0.57
C ASN A 71 9.89 15.78 0.65
N LYS A 72 10.04 17.10 0.78
CA LYS A 72 9.52 17.88 1.92
C LYS A 72 8.03 17.70 2.19
N LYS A 73 7.21 17.60 1.14
CA LYS A 73 5.77 17.32 1.24
C LYS A 73 5.51 15.92 1.82
N SER A 74 6.20 14.91 1.30
CA SER A 74 6.11 13.55 1.85
C SER A 74 6.53 13.51 3.32
N THR A 75 7.62 14.18 3.68
CA THR A 75 8.10 14.24 5.07
C THR A 75 7.10 14.97 5.98
N ALA A 76 6.49 16.07 5.52
CA ALA A 76 5.47 16.78 6.27
C ALA A 76 4.22 15.92 6.52
N LEU A 77 3.78 15.16 5.52
CA LEU A 77 2.68 14.20 5.65
C LEU A 77 3.02 13.09 6.63
N SER A 78 4.23 12.53 6.57
CA SER A 78 4.70 11.54 7.53
C SER A 78 4.69 12.10 8.96
N ILE A 79 5.15 13.33 9.17
CA ILE A 79 5.12 13.98 10.49
C ILE A 79 3.68 14.14 10.98
N GLN A 80 2.74 14.56 10.12
CA GLN A 80 1.33 14.66 10.52
C GLN A 80 0.73 13.31 10.90
N LEU A 81 1.01 12.27 10.12
CA LEU A 81 0.54 10.93 10.40
C LEU A 81 1.12 10.39 11.72
N GLU A 82 2.41 10.60 11.99
CA GLU A 82 3.04 10.19 13.26
C GLU A 82 2.48 10.96 14.45
N LYS A 83 2.24 12.28 14.36
CA LYS A 83 1.57 13.04 15.42
C LYS A 83 0.20 12.45 15.77
N CYS A 84 -0.58 12.07 14.77
CA CYS A 84 -1.89 11.44 14.99
C CYS A 84 -1.75 10.01 15.53
N ARG A 85 -0.75 9.25 15.09
CA ARG A 85 -0.44 7.93 15.64
C ARG A 85 -0.08 7.99 17.11
N ASP A 86 0.71 8.98 17.53
CA ASP A 86 1.12 9.12 18.92
C ASP A 86 -0.08 9.45 19.82
N ILE A 87 -1.04 10.25 19.36
CA ILE A 87 -2.32 10.47 20.05
C ILE A 87 -3.09 9.15 20.28
N LEU A 88 -3.11 8.26 19.29
CA LEU A 88 -3.75 6.94 19.42
C LEU A 88 -3.02 6.05 20.44
N LYS A 89 -1.68 6.04 20.42
CA LYS A 89 -0.86 5.30 21.40
C LYS A 89 -1.07 5.82 22.82
N GLU A 90 -1.08 7.15 23.00
CA GLU A 90 -1.35 7.80 24.30
C GLU A 90 -2.70 7.40 24.89
N ASN A 91 -3.69 7.13 24.03
CA ASN A 91 -5.02 6.66 24.40
C ASN A 91 -5.18 5.13 24.40
N HIS A 92 -4.08 4.38 24.28
CA HIS A 92 -4.08 2.91 24.25
C HIS A 92 -4.93 2.29 23.13
N ILE A 93 -5.03 2.97 21.98
CA ILE A 93 -5.71 2.48 20.78
C ILE A 93 -4.66 1.86 19.87
N GLU A 94 -4.70 0.54 19.70
CA GLU A 94 -3.74 -0.17 18.87
C GLU A 94 -4.04 0.05 17.38
N CYS A 95 -3.12 0.72 16.67
CA CYS A 95 -3.19 0.91 15.23
C CYS A 95 -1.88 0.46 14.56
N TYR A 96 -1.98 -0.51 13.66
CA TYR A 96 -0.83 -1.10 12.96
C TYR A 96 -0.85 -0.81 11.47
N ASN A 97 -1.99 -0.42 10.90
CA ASN A 97 -2.09 0.05 9.53
C ASN A 97 -2.45 1.54 9.54
N LEU A 98 -1.53 2.37 9.09
CA LEU A 98 -1.60 3.83 9.15
C LEU A 98 -1.46 4.35 7.72
N SER A 99 -2.44 5.11 7.22
CA SER A 99 -2.33 5.76 5.92
C SER A 99 -2.67 7.24 5.95
N ILE A 100 -2.00 8.00 5.08
CA ILE A 100 -2.37 9.37 4.73
C ILE A 100 -2.46 9.49 3.21
N GLU A 101 -3.63 9.84 2.71
CA GLU A 101 -3.99 9.77 1.30
C GLU A 101 -4.55 11.11 0.82
N GLY A 102 -3.90 11.69 -0.19
CA GLY A 102 -4.43 12.85 -0.90
C GLY A 102 -5.43 12.41 -1.97
N GLU A 103 -6.67 12.90 -1.92
CA GLU A 103 -7.71 12.66 -2.91
C GLU A 103 -8.11 13.94 -3.66
N CYS A 104 -8.63 13.80 -4.88
CA CYS A 104 -9.20 14.91 -5.66
C CYS A 104 -10.60 15.24 -5.12
N ILE A 105 -10.66 15.96 -4.01
CA ILE A 105 -11.90 16.44 -3.38
C ILE A 105 -12.01 17.95 -3.52
N ASP A 106 -13.24 18.48 -3.63
CA ASP A 106 -13.46 19.89 -3.98
C ASP A 106 -13.10 20.86 -2.85
N LYS A 107 -13.19 20.43 -1.59
CA LYS A 107 -13.02 21.27 -0.40
C LYS A 107 -11.76 20.93 0.40
N ASN A 108 -11.18 21.95 1.04
CA ASN A 108 -10.07 21.78 1.99
C ASN A 108 -10.58 21.17 3.30
N ASN A 109 -10.79 19.86 3.29
CA ASN A 109 -11.21 19.09 4.45
C ASN A 109 -10.16 18.03 4.76
N VAL A 110 -10.04 17.71 6.05
CA VAL A 110 -9.26 16.56 6.52
C VAL A 110 -10.23 15.58 7.17
N THR A 111 -10.24 14.35 6.67
CA THR A 111 -11.09 13.28 7.17
C THR A 111 -10.23 12.22 7.85
N PHE A 112 -10.59 11.86 9.07
CA PHE A 112 -9.99 10.75 9.82
C PHE A 112 -10.95 9.58 9.83
N ILE A 113 -10.43 8.39 9.63
CA ILE A 113 -11.16 7.13 9.65
C ILE A 113 -10.41 6.17 10.56
N LEU A 114 -11.14 5.58 11.50
CA LEU A 114 -10.69 4.49 12.36
C LEU A 114 -11.66 3.33 12.20
N GLU A 115 -11.17 2.18 11.75
CA GLU A 115 -11.98 1.00 11.51
C GLU A 115 -11.36 -0.19 12.23
N GLU A 116 -12.18 -1.06 12.82
CA GLU A 116 -11.67 -2.29 13.44
C GLU A 116 -11.03 -3.18 12.36
N ASP A 117 -9.81 -3.62 12.65
CA ASP A 117 -9.07 -4.51 11.79
C ASP A 117 -9.18 -5.94 12.28
N ASN A 118 -9.95 -6.73 11.53
CA ASN A 118 -10.15 -8.16 11.78
C ASN A 118 -9.11 -9.03 11.06
N SER A 119 -8.09 -8.43 10.44
CA SER A 119 -7.04 -9.19 9.77
C SER A 119 -6.05 -9.81 10.76
N ASN A 120 -5.43 -10.92 10.34
CA ASN A 120 -4.45 -11.60 11.17
C ASN A 120 -3.19 -10.73 11.32
N PRO A 121 -2.73 -10.45 12.55
CA PRO A 121 -1.51 -9.70 12.77
C PRO A 121 -0.31 -10.42 12.14
N SER A 122 0.57 -9.64 11.53
CA SER A 122 1.90 -10.10 11.13
C SER A 122 2.91 -9.62 12.15
N TYR A 123 3.84 -10.48 12.55
CA TYR A 123 4.88 -10.18 13.52
C TYR A 123 6.26 -10.28 12.89
N SER A 124 7.19 -9.49 13.41
CA SER A 124 8.60 -9.52 13.05
C SER A 124 9.45 -9.68 14.30
N GLY A 125 10.52 -10.47 14.19
CA GLY A 125 11.43 -10.75 15.30
C GLY A 125 11.37 -12.20 15.75
N ARG A 126 11.96 -12.49 16.91
CA ARG A 126 11.96 -13.83 17.52
C ARG A 126 11.90 -13.71 19.04
N GLY A 127 11.09 -14.56 19.68
CA GLY A 127 11.02 -14.65 21.14
C GLY A 127 10.53 -13.36 21.78
N LYS A 128 11.38 -12.74 22.60
CA LYS A 128 11.03 -11.49 23.33
C LYS A 128 11.03 -10.23 22.46
N ASN A 129 11.58 -10.31 21.26
CA ASN A 129 11.62 -9.19 20.30
C ASN A 129 10.55 -9.34 19.22
N ASP A 130 9.53 -10.17 19.46
CA ASP A 130 8.43 -10.36 18.52
C ASP A 130 7.49 -9.16 18.62
N GLU A 131 7.52 -8.30 17.61
CA GLU A 131 6.73 -7.08 17.53
C GLU A 131 5.81 -7.14 16.32
N ARG A 132 4.56 -6.67 16.51
CA ARG A 132 3.61 -6.57 15.42
C ARG A 132 4.13 -5.58 14.38
N ILE A 133 4.14 -5.99 13.13
CA ILE A 133 4.58 -5.15 12.02
C ILE A 133 3.60 -3.99 11.88
N THR A 134 4.12 -2.77 11.96
CA THR A 134 3.37 -1.57 11.59
C THR A 134 3.59 -1.27 10.11
N VAL A 135 2.50 -1.13 9.37
CA VAL A 135 2.46 -0.69 7.98
C VAL A 135 2.09 0.79 7.94
N VAL A 136 2.95 1.60 7.31
CA VAL A 136 2.73 3.03 7.13
C VAL A 136 2.72 3.34 5.64
N ALA A 137 1.67 4.01 5.16
CA ALA A 137 1.52 4.40 3.76
C ALA A 137 1.28 5.90 3.62
N VAL A 138 2.13 6.57 2.86
CA VAL A 138 1.98 7.99 2.52
C VAL A 138 1.74 8.09 1.02
N MET A 139 0.54 8.54 0.63
CA MET A 139 0.13 8.69 -0.76
C MET A 139 -0.26 10.15 -1.02
N PRO A 140 0.71 11.04 -1.33
CA PRO A 140 0.45 12.48 -1.43
C PRO A 140 -0.62 12.86 -2.47
N ASN A 141 -0.74 12.04 -3.50
CA ASN A 141 -1.85 12.04 -4.45
C ASN A 141 -2.15 10.57 -4.74
N LYS A 142 -3.22 10.05 -4.16
CA LYS A 142 -3.62 8.65 -4.25
C LYS A 142 -3.78 8.20 -5.69
N LYS A 143 -4.44 9.01 -6.54
CA LYS A 143 -4.62 8.69 -7.97
C LYS A 143 -3.27 8.49 -8.66
N PHE A 144 -2.39 9.49 -8.56
CA PHE A 144 -1.06 9.42 -9.15
C PHE A 144 -0.23 8.27 -8.59
N THR A 145 -0.26 8.04 -7.27
CA THR A 145 0.48 6.95 -6.62
C THR A 145 -0.04 5.59 -7.08
N THR A 146 -1.36 5.38 -7.12
CA THR A 146 -1.98 4.13 -7.59
C THR A 146 -1.69 3.89 -9.07
N GLU A 147 -1.80 4.90 -9.93
CA GLU A 147 -1.47 4.81 -11.36
C GLU A 147 0.00 4.44 -11.56
N THR A 148 0.90 5.07 -10.80
CA THR A 148 2.35 4.80 -10.87
C THR A 148 2.68 3.37 -10.42
N ILE A 149 2.13 2.91 -9.30
CA ILE A 149 2.33 1.54 -8.81
C ILE A 149 1.75 0.53 -9.81
N SER A 150 0.55 0.79 -10.34
CA SER A 150 -0.09 -0.07 -11.33
C SER A 150 0.73 -0.17 -12.60
N LYS A 151 1.34 0.93 -13.04
CA LYS A 151 2.27 0.95 -14.18
C LYS A 151 3.49 0.05 -13.91
N PHE A 152 4.17 0.21 -12.77
CA PHE A 152 5.33 -0.65 -12.44
C PHE A 152 4.96 -2.13 -12.31
N TYR A 153 3.82 -2.43 -11.69
CA TYR A 153 3.27 -3.79 -11.64
C TYR A 153 3.09 -4.36 -13.05
N ASN A 154 2.41 -3.62 -13.93
CA ASN A 154 2.13 -4.07 -15.29
C ASN A 154 3.40 -4.23 -16.12
N GLU A 155 4.35 -3.30 -16.03
CA GLU A 155 5.65 -3.39 -16.71
C GLU A 155 6.39 -4.66 -16.29
N ARG A 156 6.49 -4.89 -14.98
CA ARG A 156 7.21 -6.05 -14.44
C ARG A 156 6.53 -7.38 -14.79
N MET A 157 5.21 -7.46 -14.63
CA MET A 157 4.47 -8.68 -14.90
C MET A 157 4.44 -9.01 -16.40
N SER A 158 4.31 -8.00 -17.26
CA SER A 158 4.40 -8.15 -18.72
C SER A 158 5.79 -8.64 -19.13
N GLU A 159 6.87 -8.10 -18.54
CA GLU A 159 8.23 -8.55 -18.81
C GLU A 159 8.42 -10.05 -18.48
N ILE A 160 7.96 -10.48 -17.30
CA ILE A 160 8.06 -11.90 -16.88
C ILE A 160 7.24 -12.78 -17.82
N PHE A 161 5.99 -12.39 -18.10
CA PHE A 161 5.10 -13.12 -18.97
C PHE A 161 5.69 -13.28 -20.38
N ASN A 162 6.12 -12.18 -21.01
CA ASN A 162 6.62 -12.21 -22.39
C ASN A 162 7.88 -13.05 -22.51
N LYS A 163 8.83 -12.92 -21.57
CA LYS A 163 10.04 -13.76 -21.53
C LYS A 163 9.70 -15.24 -21.47
N PHE A 164 8.73 -15.61 -20.65
CA PHE A 164 8.30 -16.99 -20.54
C PHE A 164 7.51 -17.47 -21.76
N TYR A 165 6.63 -16.63 -22.28
CA TYR A 165 5.82 -16.91 -23.46
C TYR A 165 6.70 -17.11 -24.70
N GLU A 166 7.74 -16.30 -24.87
CA GLU A 166 8.78 -16.49 -25.89
C GLU A 166 9.52 -17.82 -25.71
N PHE A 167 9.87 -18.20 -24.47
CA PHE A 167 10.55 -19.46 -24.18
C PHE A 167 9.74 -20.68 -24.62
N ILE A 168 8.41 -20.64 -24.50
CA ILE A 168 7.51 -21.71 -24.99
C ILE A 168 7.08 -21.51 -26.45
N ASN A 169 7.86 -20.75 -27.23
CA ASN A 169 7.61 -20.46 -28.65
C ASN A 169 6.25 -19.80 -28.92
N MET A 170 5.78 -18.95 -28.01
CA MET A 170 4.52 -18.21 -28.13
C MET A 170 3.32 -19.12 -28.40
N ASN A 171 3.30 -20.30 -27.79
CA ASN A 171 2.23 -21.28 -27.97
C ASN A 171 1.15 -21.11 -26.90
N THR A 172 -0.01 -20.57 -27.30
CA THR A 172 -1.16 -20.31 -26.42
C THR A 172 -1.72 -21.59 -25.78
N GLU A 173 -1.72 -22.72 -26.50
CA GLU A 173 -2.18 -24.00 -25.98
C GLU A 173 -1.28 -24.54 -24.87
N ILE A 174 0.05 -24.48 -25.07
CA ILE A 174 1.03 -24.86 -24.06
C ILE A 174 0.91 -23.94 -22.84
N MET A 175 0.75 -22.63 -23.05
CA MET A 175 0.58 -21.67 -21.95
C MET A 175 -0.67 -21.98 -21.13
N CYS A 176 -1.81 -22.26 -21.78
CA CYS A 176 -3.04 -22.64 -21.09
C CYS A 176 -2.86 -23.93 -20.27
N LYS A 177 -2.16 -24.94 -20.82
CA LYS A 177 -1.85 -26.19 -20.11
C LYS A 177 -0.94 -25.95 -18.90
N ILE A 178 0.08 -25.09 -19.03
CA ILE A 178 1.01 -24.76 -17.93
C ILE A 178 0.28 -24.03 -16.80
N LEU A 179 -0.65 -23.14 -17.15
CA LEU A 179 -1.48 -22.42 -16.19
C LEU A 179 -2.66 -23.24 -15.66
N GLU A 180 -2.90 -24.43 -16.21
CA GLU A 180 -4.04 -25.29 -15.85
C GLU A 180 -5.41 -24.58 -16.04
N ILE A 181 -5.53 -23.80 -17.12
CA ILE A 181 -6.75 -23.06 -17.48
C ILE A 181 -7.39 -23.63 -18.74
N GLU A 182 -8.66 -23.29 -18.96
CA GLU A 182 -9.35 -23.60 -20.21
C GLU A 182 -8.61 -22.96 -21.40
N TYR A 183 -8.41 -23.74 -22.47
CA TYR A 183 -7.79 -23.20 -23.68
C TYR A 183 -8.68 -22.13 -24.30
N LYS A 184 -8.11 -20.93 -24.45
CA LYS A 184 -8.67 -19.84 -25.24
C LYS A 184 -7.56 -19.22 -26.05
N ASP A 185 -7.79 -19.03 -27.34
CA ASP A 185 -6.86 -18.35 -28.22
C ASP A 185 -6.96 -16.81 -28.04
N ASP A 186 -6.78 -16.35 -26.81
CA ASP A 186 -6.81 -14.94 -26.42
C ASP A 186 -5.66 -14.66 -25.44
N ILE A 187 -4.64 -13.96 -25.92
CA ILE A 187 -3.46 -13.64 -25.13
C ILE A 187 -3.77 -12.77 -23.90
N ASN A 188 -4.81 -11.93 -23.96
CA ASN A 188 -5.18 -11.08 -22.83
C ASN A 188 -5.85 -11.89 -21.72
N TYR A 189 -6.65 -12.88 -22.10
CA TYR A 189 -7.18 -13.87 -21.16
C TYR A 189 -6.04 -14.61 -20.45
N ILE A 190 -5.12 -15.18 -21.23
CA ILE A 190 -3.97 -15.94 -20.70
C ILE A 190 -3.08 -15.07 -19.80
N TYR A 191 -2.79 -13.84 -20.20
CA TYR A 191 -2.02 -12.90 -19.40
C TYR A 191 -2.70 -12.55 -18.07
N ARG A 192 -4.02 -12.39 -18.07
CA ARG A 192 -4.79 -12.14 -16.84
C ARG A 192 -4.70 -13.34 -15.89
N GLU A 193 -4.88 -14.55 -16.39
CA GLU A 193 -4.75 -15.77 -15.57
C GLU A 193 -3.32 -15.95 -15.04
N PHE A 194 -2.31 -15.62 -15.85
CA PHE A 194 -0.92 -15.58 -15.39
C PHE A 194 -0.73 -14.58 -14.25
N CYS A 195 -1.24 -13.35 -14.42
CA CYS A 195 -1.20 -12.34 -13.37
C CYS A 195 -1.90 -12.82 -12.09
N GLU A 196 -3.05 -13.46 -12.15
CA GLU A 196 -3.73 -13.95 -10.95
C GLU A 196 -2.91 -14.99 -10.18
N GLN A 197 -2.30 -15.94 -10.89
CA GLN A 197 -1.52 -17.00 -10.26
C GLN A 197 -0.14 -16.55 -9.76
N TYR A 198 0.44 -15.54 -10.41
CA TYR A 198 1.81 -15.11 -10.20
C TYR A 198 1.94 -13.65 -9.75
N ARG A 199 0.84 -12.99 -9.37
CA ARG A 199 0.83 -11.55 -9.01
C ARG A 199 1.91 -11.18 -8.02
N ASN A 200 2.22 -12.04 -7.06
CA ASN A 200 3.21 -11.78 -6.02
C ASN A 200 4.66 -11.74 -6.53
N TRP A 201 4.92 -12.10 -7.79
CA TRP A 201 6.27 -12.09 -8.38
C TRP A 201 6.82 -10.68 -8.54
N TRP A 202 5.97 -9.68 -8.77
CA TRP A 202 6.44 -8.30 -9.04
C TRP A 202 7.25 -7.67 -7.89
N VAL A 203 6.97 -8.06 -6.63
CA VAL A 203 7.66 -7.61 -5.40
C VAL A 203 8.18 -8.78 -4.58
N ALA A 204 8.45 -9.91 -5.22
CA ALA A 204 8.93 -11.09 -4.53
C ALA A 204 10.32 -10.87 -3.91
N ASN A 205 10.48 -11.25 -2.64
CA ASN A 205 11.81 -11.47 -2.07
C ASN A 205 12.45 -12.74 -2.67
N GLU A 206 13.72 -13.02 -2.38
CA GLU A 206 14.46 -14.15 -2.96
C GLU A 206 13.74 -15.50 -2.78
N ASN A 207 13.20 -15.75 -1.59
CA ASN A 207 12.47 -16.99 -1.29
C ASN A 207 11.21 -17.11 -2.16
N LYS A 208 10.40 -16.04 -2.21
CA LYS A 208 9.16 -16.04 -2.98
C LYS A 208 9.42 -16.09 -4.48
N HIS A 209 10.50 -15.45 -4.93
CA HIS A 209 10.96 -15.50 -6.30
C HIS A 209 11.29 -16.94 -6.70
N LYS A 210 12.07 -17.64 -5.86
CA LYS A 210 12.42 -19.04 -6.09
C LYS A 210 11.19 -19.93 -6.11
N GLU A 211 10.29 -19.80 -5.14
CA GLU A 211 9.04 -20.57 -5.08
C GLU A 211 8.21 -20.43 -6.36
N LEU A 212 8.00 -19.19 -6.83
CA LEU A 212 7.21 -18.92 -8.03
C LEU A 212 7.92 -19.41 -9.30
N THR A 213 9.25 -19.27 -9.35
CA THR A 213 10.07 -19.79 -10.46
C THR A 213 9.98 -21.31 -10.53
N ASP A 214 10.19 -22.00 -9.41
CA ASP A 214 10.15 -23.46 -9.33
C ASP A 214 8.75 -23.98 -9.68
N LYS A 215 7.68 -23.31 -9.20
CA LYS A 215 6.30 -23.62 -9.56
C LYS A 215 6.10 -23.57 -11.09
N LEU A 216 6.53 -22.49 -11.74
CA LEU A 216 6.38 -22.33 -13.19
C LEU A 216 7.22 -23.36 -13.98
N ILE A 217 8.49 -23.55 -13.61
CA ILE A 217 9.40 -24.49 -14.28
C ILE A 217 8.88 -25.93 -14.17
N ASN A 218 8.46 -26.36 -12.98
CA ASN A 218 7.97 -27.72 -12.78
C ASN A 218 6.71 -28.00 -13.62
N ARG A 219 5.77 -27.05 -13.68
CA ARG A 219 4.60 -27.16 -14.56
C ARG A 219 4.99 -27.22 -16.04
N THR A 220 5.96 -26.42 -16.44
CA THR A 220 6.48 -26.41 -17.81
C THR A 220 7.08 -27.76 -18.20
N LYS A 221 7.93 -28.34 -17.34
CA LYS A 221 8.54 -29.65 -17.59
C LYS A 221 7.51 -30.76 -17.75
N LEU A 222 6.48 -30.76 -16.91
CA LEU A 222 5.38 -31.72 -16.99
C LEU A 222 4.63 -31.61 -18.33
N VAL A 223 4.27 -30.40 -18.75
CA VAL A 223 3.53 -30.17 -20.00
C VAL A 223 4.36 -30.51 -21.24
N LEU A 224 5.66 -30.18 -21.22
CA LEU A 224 6.56 -30.45 -22.34
C LEU A 224 7.13 -31.88 -22.36
N GLY A 225 6.81 -32.71 -21.36
CA GLY A 225 7.36 -34.07 -21.25
C GLY A 225 8.87 -34.10 -21.02
N LEU A 226 9.42 -33.08 -20.36
CA LEU A 226 10.85 -32.93 -20.05
C LEU A 226 11.23 -33.50 -18.67
N ASP A 227 10.30 -34.19 -17.99
CA ASP A 227 10.62 -34.90 -16.76
C ASP A 227 11.30 -36.25 -17.08
N ASP A 228 12.62 -36.29 -16.94
CA ASP A 228 13.49 -37.48 -17.06
C ASP A 228 13.28 -38.54 -15.95
N LYS A 229 12.06 -38.67 -15.39
CA LYS A 229 11.72 -39.66 -14.35
C LYS A 229 10.70 -40.73 -14.78
N LEU A 230 10.35 -40.79 -16.07
CA LEU A 230 9.51 -41.86 -16.62
C LEU A 230 10.13 -42.51 -17.88
N LYS A 231 11.41 -42.88 -17.80
CA LYS A 231 12.01 -43.90 -18.67
C LYS A 231 12.74 -44.94 -17.84
#